data_AF-A0A3S5AY67-F1
#
_entry.id   AF-A0A3S5AY67-F1
#
_cell.length_a   1.000
_cell.length_b   1.000
_cell.length_c   1.000
_cell.angle_alpha   90.00
_cell.angle_beta   90.00
_cell.angle_gamma   90.00
#
_symmetry.space_group_name_H-M   'P 1'
#
loop_
_entity.id
_entity.type
_entity.pdbx_description
1 polymer ?
#
loop_
_entity_poly.entity_id
_entity_poly.type
_entity_poly.pdbx_seq_one_letter_code
_entity_poly.pdbx_strand_id
1 'polypeptide(L)'
;MANESDSLPASQALRICAVRELFEETGILLACDKSDESKPPHLLACLLSHSDCKAWRKRVQEKAGSLALLYGELGLKLPLSALEEWSNWLTPAHNKKRFDTIFYYAGISGLKYLNGGSSSVISEPSEEVHSLYLDSPAAFLSHNPNDEGPVFMSTTKSPLMPPQAYELCRVIRFPHVAQLTRFARQRASFGCRRWNCVLAYAKCNKTNDSLVPMYLLPGDKRYKDAHEFSEEHGETITLTGDWQSDSHLNRLLIMRKQYPGLWWKSNIFDLGHVLPVTLEEFTMNYAQN
;
A
#
# COMPACT_ATOMS: atom_id res chain seq x y z
N MET A 1 -21.39 -9.27 -31.28
CA MET A 1 -20.56 -10.13 -30.40
C MET A 1 -19.17 -9.50 -30.42
N ALA A 2 -18.78 -8.82 -29.34
CA ALA A 2 -17.42 -8.29 -29.24
C ALA A 2 -16.47 -9.48 -29.03
N ASN A 3 -15.43 -9.60 -29.85
CA ASN A 3 -14.45 -10.68 -29.75
C ASN A 3 -13.75 -10.62 -28.38
N GLU A 4 -13.60 -11.77 -27.71
CA GLU A 4 -12.80 -11.90 -26.49
C GLU A 4 -11.33 -11.47 -26.68
N SER A 5 -10.85 -11.42 -27.93
CA SER A 5 -9.52 -10.94 -28.31
C SER A 5 -9.30 -9.42 -28.22
N ASP A 6 -10.37 -8.63 -28.07
CA ASP A 6 -10.28 -7.16 -27.93
C ASP A 6 -10.25 -6.71 -26.46
N SER A 7 -10.27 -7.65 -25.50
CA SER A 7 -10.24 -7.33 -24.09
C SER A 7 -8.80 -7.08 -23.61
N LEU A 8 -8.60 -5.91 -22.99
CA LEU A 8 -7.31 -5.55 -22.39
C LEU A 8 -6.92 -6.58 -21.32
N PRO A 9 -5.67 -7.09 -21.30
CA PRO A 9 -5.24 -8.02 -20.26
C PRO A 9 -5.49 -7.45 -18.85
N ALA A 10 -5.99 -8.28 -17.93
CA ALA A 10 -6.37 -7.83 -16.59
C ALA A 10 -5.23 -7.08 -15.85
N SER A 11 -3.98 -7.51 -16.03
CA SER A 11 -2.80 -6.87 -15.45
C SER A 11 -2.55 -5.45 -16.00
N GLN A 12 -2.89 -5.19 -17.27
CA GLN A 12 -2.83 -3.86 -17.86
C GLN A 12 -4.01 -3.01 -17.40
N ALA A 13 -5.21 -3.59 -17.33
CA ALA A 13 -6.40 -2.91 -16.82
C ALA A 13 -6.21 -2.40 -15.38
N LEU A 14 -5.63 -3.22 -14.50
CA LEU A 14 -5.32 -2.85 -13.11
C LEU A 14 -4.25 -1.74 -13.02
N ARG A 15 -3.25 -1.73 -13.91
CA ARG A 15 -2.26 -0.64 -13.97
C ARG A 15 -2.87 0.66 -14.46
N ILE A 16 -3.73 0.62 -15.48
CA ILE A 16 -4.48 1.79 -15.94
C ILE A 16 -5.38 2.31 -14.81
N CYS A 17 -6.05 1.41 -14.09
CA CYS A 17 -6.86 1.76 -12.93
C CYS A 17 -6.01 2.50 -11.89
N ALA A 18 -4.87 1.97 -11.49
CA ALA A 18 -3.98 2.60 -10.51
C ALA A 18 -3.51 4.01 -10.96
N VAL A 19 -3.15 4.18 -12.23
CA VAL A 19 -2.73 5.48 -12.78
C VAL A 19 -3.91 6.47 -12.83
N ARG A 20 -5.11 5.99 -13.18
CA ARG A 20 -6.33 6.80 -13.21
C ARG A 20 -6.68 7.30 -11.82
N GLU A 21 -6.79 6.39 -10.84
CA GLU A 21 -7.14 6.72 -9.46
C GLU A 21 -6.13 7.69 -8.85
N LEU A 22 -4.83 7.49 -9.08
CA LEU A 22 -3.79 8.43 -8.64
C LEU A 22 -4.04 9.84 -9.19
N PHE A 23 -4.40 9.98 -10.47
CA PHE A 23 -4.71 11.28 -11.05
C PHE A 23 -6.00 11.90 -10.50
N GLU A 24 -7.07 11.11 -10.38
CA GLU A 24 -8.35 11.56 -9.85
C GLU A 24 -8.23 12.06 -8.41
N GLU A 25 -7.51 11.32 -7.56
CA GLU A 25 -7.32 11.65 -6.14
C GLU A 25 -6.31 12.78 -5.93
N THR A 26 -5.15 12.70 -6.61
CA THR A 26 -3.99 13.55 -6.29
C THR A 26 -3.65 14.58 -7.37
N GLY A 27 -4.13 14.41 -8.60
CA GLY A 27 -3.80 15.25 -9.76
C GLY A 27 -2.42 15.01 -10.35
N ILE A 28 -1.66 14.06 -9.80
CA ILE A 28 -0.36 13.67 -10.32
C ILE A 28 -0.57 12.74 -11.51
N LEU A 29 0.00 13.11 -12.66
CA LEU A 29 0.06 12.25 -13.85
C LEU A 29 1.42 11.58 -13.93
N LEU A 30 1.46 10.25 -13.84
CA LEU A 30 2.68 9.52 -14.10
C LEU A 30 2.90 9.37 -15.62
N ALA A 31 4.09 9.65 -16.10
CA ALA A 31 4.42 9.46 -17.51
C ALA A 31 5.88 9.04 -17.70
N CYS A 32 6.14 8.20 -18.69
CA CYS A 32 7.52 7.94 -19.09
C CYS A 32 8.06 9.16 -19.84
N ASP A 33 9.27 9.57 -19.50
CA ASP A 33 10.04 10.47 -20.35
C ASP A 33 10.29 9.82 -21.72
N LYS A 34 10.38 10.62 -22.78
CA LYS A 34 10.67 10.16 -24.15
C LYS A 34 12.15 9.80 -24.36
N SER A 35 12.91 9.64 -23.27
CA SER A 35 14.33 9.32 -23.34
C SER A 35 14.56 7.89 -23.83
N ASP A 36 15.74 7.73 -24.44
CA ASP A 36 16.33 6.50 -24.98
C ASP A 36 15.76 5.18 -24.41
N GLU A 37 15.07 4.41 -25.25
CA GLU A 37 14.46 3.11 -24.89
C GLU A 37 15.48 2.05 -24.42
N SER A 38 16.79 2.29 -24.62
CA SER A 38 17.85 1.43 -24.09
C SER A 38 18.11 1.61 -22.59
N LYS A 39 17.53 2.65 -21.96
CA LYS A 39 17.67 2.94 -20.53
C LYS A 39 16.43 2.53 -19.74
N PRO A 40 16.57 2.24 -18.44
CA PRO A 40 15.43 2.15 -17.52
C PRO A 40 14.45 3.30 -17.74
N PRO A 41 13.13 3.06 -17.79
CA PRO A 41 12.15 4.12 -17.97
C PRO A 41 12.33 5.18 -16.88
N HIS A 42 12.62 6.41 -17.31
CA HIS A 42 12.63 7.58 -16.45
C HIS A 42 11.18 8.00 -16.21
N LEU A 43 10.64 7.59 -15.07
CA LEU A 43 9.26 7.91 -14.69
C LEU A 43 9.18 9.33 -14.12
N LEU A 44 8.32 10.15 -14.70
CA LEU A 44 8.08 11.53 -14.28
C LEU A 44 6.71 11.63 -13.60
N ALA A 45 6.63 12.47 -12.58
CA ALA A 45 5.37 13.00 -12.08
C ALA A 45 5.10 14.34 -12.76
N CYS A 46 4.06 14.38 -13.58
CA CYS A 46 3.64 15.55 -14.34
C CYS A 46 2.56 16.31 -13.57
N LEU A 47 2.75 17.61 -13.44
CA LEU A 47 1.87 18.53 -12.71
C LEU A 47 1.29 19.56 -13.69
N LEU A 48 -0.03 19.63 -13.75
CA LEU A 48 -0.77 20.60 -14.58
C LEU A 48 -0.99 21.91 -13.81
N SER A 49 -1.41 22.95 -14.51
CA SER A 49 -2.03 24.10 -13.84
C SER A 49 -3.27 23.66 -13.06
N HIS A 50 -3.64 24.41 -12.03
CA HIS A 50 -4.81 24.08 -11.21
C HIS A 50 -6.09 23.98 -12.06
N SER A 51 -6.31 24.94 -12.97
CA SER A 51 -7.49 24.95 -13.85
C SER A 51 -7.56 23.73 -14.75
N ASP A 52 -6.44 23.36 -15.38
CA ASP A 52 -6.38 22.21 -16.28
C ASP A 52 -6.55 20.91 -15.51
N CYS A 53 -5.90 20.78 -14.35
CA CYS A 53 -6.05 19.62 -13.48
C CYS A 53 -7.51 19.41 -13.08
N LYS A 54 -8.20 20.47 -12.63
CA LYS A 54 -9.61 20.41 -12.24
C LYS A 54 -10.52 20.03 -13.41
N ALA A 55 -10.30 20.65 -14.57
CA ALA A 55 -11.08 20.37 -15.78
C ALA A 55 -10.90 18.91 -16.25
N TRP A 56 -9.66 18.42 -16.26
CA TRP A 56 -9.37 17.05 -16.67
C TRP A 56 -9.84 16.01 -15.67
N ARG A 57 -9.66 16.21 -14.36
CA ARG A 57 -10.19 15.29 -13.34
C ARG A 57 -11.69 15.07 -13.51
N LYS A 58 -12.46 16.16 -13.66
CA LYS A 58 -13.90 16.08 -13.91
C LYS A 58 -14.23 15.23 -15.14
N ARG A 59 -13.53 15.45 -16.26
CA ARG A 59 -13.74 14.68 -17.50
C ARG A 59 -13.38 13.20 -17.36
N VAL A 60 -12.35 12.87 -16.58
CA VAL A 60 -11.90 11.49 -16.35
C VAL A 60 -12.87 10.75 -15.43
N GLN A 61 -13.34 11.41 -14.35
CA GLN A 61 -14.37 10.89 -13.45
C GLN A 61 -15.69 10.63 -14.19
N GLU A 62 -16.12 11.54 -15.06
CA GLU A 62 -17.34 11.37 -15.87
C GLU A 62 -17.20 10.26 -16.91
N LYS A 63 -16.00 10.09 -17.49
CA LYS A 63 -15.73 9.11 -18.53
C LYS A 63 -14.28 8.64 -18.47
N ALA A 64 -14.09 7.38 -18.05
CA ALA A 64 -12.76 6.77 -17.92
C ALA A 64 -11.90 6.86 -19.19
N GLY A 65 -12.52 6.78 -20.38
CA GLY A 65 -11.82 6.94 -21.67
C GLY A 65 -11.16 8.32 -21.88
N SER A 66 -11.55 9.34 -21.13
CA SER A 66 -10.94 10.67 -21.17
C SER A 66 -9.49 10.67 -20.68
N LEU A 67 -9.06 9.64 -19.91
CA LEU A 67 -7.66 9.51 -19.52
C LEU A 67 -6.75 9.34 -20.75
N ALA A 68 -7.15 8.51 -21.71
CA ALA A 68 -6.38 8.33 -22.94
C ALA A 68 -6.29 9.63 -23.76
N LEU A 69 -7.37 10.42 -23.79
CA LEU A 69 -7.40 11.74 -24.43
C LEU A 69 -6.44 12.72 -23.74
N LEU A 70 -6.43 12.74 -22.40
CA LEU A 70 -5.51 13.56 -21.60
C LEU A 70 -4.05 13.26 -21.93
N TYR A 71 -3.66 11.98 -21.96
CA TYR A 71 -2.29 11.59 -22.34
C TYR A 71 -1.98 12.00 -23.80
N GLY A 72 -2.94 11.84 -24.71
CA GLY A 72 -2.82 12.25 -26.10
C GLY A 72 -2.58 13.76 -26.27
N GLU A 73 -3.40 14.60 -25.63
CA GLU A 73 -3.27 16.06 -25.72
C GLU A 73 -1.96 16.58 -25.13
N LEU A 74 -1.49 15.98 -24.03
CA LEU A 74 -0.23 16.35 -23.41
C LEU A 74 1.00 15.71 -24.08
N GLY A 75 0.78 14.85 -25.09
CA GLY A 75 1.86 14.12 -25.77
C GLY A 75 2.66 13.20 -24.86
N LEU A 76 2.02 12.66 -23.81
CA LEU A 76 2.61 11.79 -22.79
C LEU A 76 2.35 10.30 -23.11
N LYS A 77 3.22 9.42 -22.61
CA LYS A 77 3.06 7.97 -22.70
C LYS A 77 2.66 7.39 -21.34
N LEU A 78 1.60 6.58 -21.32
CA LEU A 78 1.16 5.84 -20.14
C LEU A 78 2.29 4.93 -19.61
N PRO A 79 2.62 4.98 -18.32
CA PRO A 79 3.81 4.32 -17.78
C PRO A 79 3.55 2.89 -17.29
N LEU A 80 2.77 2.09 -18.02
CA LEU A 80 2.32 0.77 -17.51
C LEU A 80 3.49 -0.16 -17.16
N SER A 81 4.57 -0.15 -17.94
CA SER A 81 5.76 -0.98 -17.67
C SER A 81 6.65 -0.45 -16.54
N ALA A 82 6.39 0.75 -16.02
CA ALA A 82 7.12 1.34 -14.89
C ALA A 82 6.40 1.11 -13.55
N LEU A 83 5.18 0.55 -13.58
CA LEU A 83 4.46 0.09 -12.39
C LEU A 83 4.90 -1.34 -12.06
N GLU A 84 5.79 -1.44 -11.09
CA GLU A 84 6.35 -2.69 -10.61
C GLU A 84 5.36 -3.36 -9.64
N GLU A 85 4.99 -4.61 -9.88
CA GLU A 85 4.10 -5.36 -9.00
C GLU A 85 4.74 -5.54 -7.62
N TRP A 86 4.12 -4.95 -6.59
CA TRP A 86 4.66 -4.94 -5.23
C TRP A 86 4.03 -6.04 -4.37
N SER A 87 2.71 -6.03 -4.22
CA SER A 87 1.98 -7.04 -3.46
C SER A 87 0.51 -7.13 -3.87
N ASN A 88 -0.17 -8.20 -3.46
CA ASN A 88 -1.62 -8.35 -3.67
C ASN A 88 -2.30 -8.77 -2.36
N TRP A 89 -3.37 -8.06 -1.98
CA TRP A 89 -4.07 -8.21 -0.72
C TRP A 89 -5.57 -8.45 -0.91
N LEU A 90 -6.06 -9.54 -0.33
CA LEU A 90 -7.48 -9.82 -0.21
C LEU A 90 -7.98 -9.37 1.16
N THR A 91 -9.09 -8.64 1.14
CA THR A 91 -9.82 -8.29 2.36
C THR A 91 -10.43 -9.56 2.99
N PRO A 92 -10.26 -9.81 4.30
CA PRO A 92 -10.76 -11.03 4.94
C PRO A 92 -12.29 -11.12 4.93
N ALA A 93 -12.80 -12.37 5.04
CA ALA A 93 -14.21 -12.69 4.86
C ALA A 93 -15.16 -12.05 5.89
N HIS A 94 -14.70 -11.78 7.11
CA HIS A 94 -15.52 -11.14 8.14
C HIS A 94 -15.82 -9.65 7.88
N ASN A 95 -15.18 -9.03 6.87
CA ASN A 95 -15.51 -7.69 6.42
C ASN A 95 -16.70 -7.72 5.46
N LYS A 96 -17.69 -6.84 5.71
CA LYS A 96 -18.89 -6.70 4.86
C LYS A 96 -18.58 -6.41 3.38
N LYS A 97 -17.50 -5.68 3.11
CA LYS A 97 -17.02 -5.36 1.76
C LYS A 97 -15.63 -5.94 1.59
N ARG A 98 -15.41 -6.69 0.52
CA ARG A 98 -14.12 -7.32 0.21
C ARG A 98 -13.54 -6.75 -1.08
N PHE A 99 -12.24 -6.58 -1.08
CA PHE A 99 -11.45 -6.15 -2.24
C PHE A 99 -10.25 -7.08 -2.42
N ASP A 100 -9.91 -7.37 -3.67
CA ASP A 100 -8.68 -8.04 -4.12
C ASP A 100 -7.80 -6.95 -4.74
N THR A 101 -6.90 -6.40 -3.94
CA THR A 101 -6.18 -5.15 -4.23
C THR A 101 -4.71 -5.42 -4.51
N ILE A 102 -4.30 -5.13 -5.75
CA ILE A 102 -2.90 -5.12 -6.13
C ILE A 102 -2.26 -3.75 -5.83
N PHE A 103 -1.08 -3.78 -5.23
CA PHE A 103 -0.23 -2.61 -4.99
C PHE A 103 0.89 -2.59 -6.02
N TYR A 104 1.15 -1.39 -6.54
CA TYR A 104 2.26 -1.12 -7.44
C TYR A 104 3.26 -0.19 -6.78
N TYR A 105 4.54 -0.41 -7.07
CA TYR A 105 5.60 0.53 -6.79
C TYR A 105 5.97 1.29 -8.05
N ALA A 106 6.19 2.60 -7.92
CA ALA A 106 6.58 3.50 -9.00
C ALA A 106 7.71 4.44 -8.53
N GLY A 107 8.91 4.26 -9.09
CA GLY A 107 10.08 5.08 -8.75
C GLY A 107 10.10 6.39 -9.54
N ILE A 108 9.60 7.48 -8.94
CA ILE A 108 9.58 8.81 -9.58
C ILE A 108 11.00 9.38 -9.64
N SER A 109 11.46 9.72 -10.85
CA SER A 109 12.81 10.22 -11.12
C SER A 109 12.88 11.75 -11.24
N GLY A 110 11.72 12.42 -11.37
CA GLY A 110 11.66 13.87 -11.48
C GLY A 110 10.24 14.40 -11.62
N LEU A 111 10.14 15.73 -11.53
CA LEU A 111 8.89 16.47 -11.75
C LEU A 111 8.92 17.13 -13.12
N LYS A 112 7.77 17.16 -13.79
CA LYS A 112 7.56 17.91 -15.03
C LYS A 112 6.35 18.81 -14.89
N TYR A 113 6.54 20.10 -15.07
CA TYR A 113 5.45 21.07 -15.07
C TYR A 113 4.91 21.26 -16.49
N LEU A 114 3.60 21.16 -16.66
CA LEU A 114 2.91 21.31 -17.94
C LEU A 114 1.87 22.43 -17.83
N ASN A 115 1.66 23.15 -18.93
CA ASN A 115 0.66 24.23 -19.03
C ASN A 115 0.72 25.25 -17.89
N GLY A 116 1.92 25.60 -17.40
CA GLY A 116 2.09 26.53 -16.28
C GLY A 116 1.87 25.93 -14.89
N GLY A 117 1.94 24.60 -14.75
CA GLY A 117 1.97 23.92 -13.44
C GLY A 117 3.15 24.35 -12.57
N SER A 118 3.04 24.12 -11.25
CA SER A 118 4.06 24.48 -10.25
C SER A 118 4.02 23.53 -9.06
N SER A 119 5.11 23.40 -8.30
CA SER A 119 5.21 22.55 -7.09
C SER A 119 4.38 23.05 -5.92
N SER A 120 4.05 24.34 -5.90
CA SER A 120 3.06 24.92 -4.96
C SER A 120 1.65 24.38 -5.20
N VAL A 121 1.46 23.61 -6.28
CA VAL A 121 0.23 22.96 -6.73
C VAL A 121 0.45 21.44 -6.73
N ILE A 122 0.93 20.86 -5.62
CA ILE A 122 0.40 19.53 -5.27
C ILE A 122 -1.10 19.80 -5.15
N SER A 123 -1.80 19.52 -6.23
CA SER A 123 -3.13 20.05 -6.50
C SER A 123 -4.02 19.76 -5.32
N GLU A 124 -4.86 20.73 -4.96
CA GLU A 124 -5.92 20.51 -3.99
C GLU A 124 -6.51 19.12 -4.26
N PRO A 125 -6.51 18.24 -3.24
CA PRO A 125 -6.99 16.89 -3.43
C PRO A 125 -8.44 16.91 -3.93
N SER A 126 -8.90 15.79 -4.49
CA SER A 126 -10.32 15.66 -4.84
C SER A 126 -11.22 15.89 -3.62
N GLU A 127 -12.52 16.13 -3.84
CA GLU A 127 -13.48 16.27 -2.71
C GLU A 127 -13.52 15.02 -1.80
N GLU A 128 -13.08 13.86 -2.31
CA GLU A 128 -13.01 12.60 -1.57
C GLU A 128 -11.74 12.48 -0.72
N VAL A 129 -10.69 13.24 -1.05
CA VAL A 129 -9.41 13.21 -0.37
C VAL A 129 -9.25 14.47 0.48
N HIS A 130 -9.22 14.31 1.80
CA HIS A 130 -9.15 15.47 2.70
C HIS A 130 -7.77 16.16 2.67
N SER A 131 -6.70 15.38 2.54
CA SER A 131 -5.33 15.89 2.59
C SER A 131 -4.34 14.92 1.94
N LEU A 132 -3.24 15.46 1.42
CA LEU A 132 -2.11 14.72 0.89
C LEU A 132 -0.87 15.02 1.73
N TYR A 133 -0.13 13.97 2.10
CA TYR A 133 1.09 14.08 2.88
C TYR A 133 2.24 13.43 2.12
N LEU A 134 3.40 14.07 2.16
CA LEU A 134 4.66 13.54 1.65
C LEU A 134 5.64 13.51 2.80
N ASP A 135 6.11 12.31 3.14
CA ASP A 135 7.08 12.13 4.21
C ASP A 135 7.89 10.85 3.97
N SER A 136 8.91 10.65 4.80
CA SER A 136 9.59 9.37 4.91
C SER A 136 8.61 8.27 5.35
N PRO A 137 8.77 7.03 4.87
CA PRO A 137 7.94 5.91 5.29
C PRO A 137 7.87 5.71 6.82
N ALA A 138 8.95 6.04 7.54
CA ALA A 138 9.00 5.93 9.00
C ALA A 138 8.09 6.95 9.71
N ALA A 139 7.93 8.16 9.17
CA ALA A 139 7.08 9.20 9.75
C ALA A 139 5.57 8.89 9.66
N PHE A 140 5.17 7.99 8.76
CA PHE A 140 3.80 7.45 8.71
C PHE A 140 3.56 6.34 9.74
N LEU A 141 4.62 5.74 10.29
CA LEU A 141 4.54 4.72 11.32
C LEU A 141 4.81 5.27 12.73
N SER A 142 5.39 6.46 12.83
CA SER A 142 5.70 7.07 14.13
C SER A 142 4.41 7.41 14.89
N HIS A 143 4.39 7.02 16.16
CA HIS A 143 3.29 7.27 17.07
C HIS A 143 3.46 8.64 17.73
N ASN A 144 2.36 9.39 17.87
CA ASN A 144 2.33 10.49 18.83
C ASN A 144 2.18 9.87 20.24
N PRO A 145 3.14 10.05 21.15
CA PRO A 145 3.08 9.44 22.49
C PRO A 145 1.87 9.87 23.33
N ASN A 146 1.11 10.89 22.91
CA ASN A 146 -0.13 11.32 23.54
C ASN A 146 -1.40 10.65 22.95
N ASP A 147 -1.29 9.84 21.90
CA ASP A 147 -2.44 9.11 21.34
C ASP A 147 -2.70 7.82 22.15
N GLU A 148 -3.91 7.62 22.66
CA GLU A 148 -4.26 6.41 23.45
C GLU A 148 -4.51 5.15 22.58
N GLY A 149 -4.16 5.18 21.30
CA GLY A 149 -4.45 4.15 20.31
C GLY A 149 -3.22 3.65 19.55
N PRO A 150 -3.24 2.42 19.01
CA PRO A 150 -2.19 1.94 18.11
C PRO A 150 -2.11 2.83 16.85
N VAL A 151 -0.96 2.84 16.16
CA VAL A 151 -0.66 3.73 15.00
C VAL A 151 -1.73 3.75 13.91
N PHE A 152 -2.42 2.63 13.66
CA PHE A 152 -3.55 2.52 12.72
C PHE A 152 -4.93 2.85 13.34
N MET A 153 -4.94 3.47 14.51
CA MET A 153 -6.11 4.01 15.21
C MET A 153 -5.70 5.32 15.93
N SER A 154 -4.68 6.02 15.41
CA SER A 154 -4.41 7.38 15.86
C SER A 154 -5.69 8.19 15.65
N THR A 155 -6.10 8.90 16.70
CA THR A 155 -7.24 9.83 16.65
C THR A 155 -6.84 11.15 15.99
N THR A 156 -5.55 11.33 15.66
CA THR A 156 -4.98 12.58 15.13
C THR A 156 -4.44 12.45 13.69
N LYS A 157 -4.06 11.25 13.24
CA LYS A 157 -3.73 10.93 11.84
C LYS A 157 -4.60 9.76 11.35
N SER A 158 -5.11 9.85 10.12
CA SER A 158 -6.01 8.84 9.52
C SER A 158 -5.49 7.39 9.69
N PRO A 159 -6.31 6.45 10.17
CA PRO A 159 -5.88 5.08 10.50
C PRO A 159 -5.40 4.30 9.27
N LEU A 160 -4.17 3.77 9.30
CA LEU A 160 -3.64 2.91 8.23
C LEU A 160 -4.23 1.50 8.26
N MET A 161 -4.81 1.02 7.17
CA MET A 161 -5.27 -0.36 7.06
C MET A 161 -4.09 -1.36 7.12
N PRO A 162 -4.31 -2.63 7.55
CA PRO A 162 -3.21 -3.59 7.71
C PRO A 162 -2.27 -3.75 6.50
N PRO A 163 -2.76 -3.80 5.24
CA PRO A 163 -1.88 -3.81 4.08
C PRO A 163 -0.96 -2.58 4.01
N GLN A 164 -1.49 -1.37 4.22
CA GLN A 164 -0.72 -0.13 4.15
C GLN A 164 0.40 -0.12 5.19
N ALA A 165 0.07 -0.50 6.43
CA ALA A 165 1.02 -0.57 7.52
C ALA A 165 2.10 -1.65 7.31
N TYR A 166 1.73 -2.81 6.76
CA TYR A 166 2.67 -3.88 6.43
C TYR A 166 3.66 -3.47 5.34
N GLU A 167 3.15 -2.88 4.27
CA GLU A 167 3.98 -2.48 3.15
C GLU A 167 4.88 -1.29 3.49
N LEU A 168 4.43 -0.34 4.31
CA LEU A 168 5.30 0.71 4.83
C LEU A 168 6.47 0.13 5.63
N CYS A 169 6.22 -0.87 6.49
CA CYS A 169 7.29 -1.56 7.22
C CYS A 169 8.30 -2.28 6.30
N ARG A 170 7.88 -2.72 5.12
CA ARG A 170 8.80 -3.30 4.11
C ARG A 170 9.61 -2.22 3.40
N VAL A 171 8.96 -1.12 3.02
CA VAL A 171 9.57 -0.01 2.30
C VAL A 171 10.65 0.68 3.14
N ILE A 172 10.47 0.82 4.46
CA ILE A 172 11.44 1.44 5.39
C ILE A 172 12.82 0.77 5.38
N ARG A 173 12.90 -0.52 5.00
CA ARG A 173 14.18 -1.24 4.92
C ARG A 173 15.11 -0.71 3.83
N PHE A 174 14.61 0.12 2.92
CA PHE A 174 15.41 0.70 1.85
C PHE A 174 15.73 2.16 2.17
N PRO A 175 16.93 2.47 2.67
CA PRO A 175 17.32 3.85 3.01
C PRO A 175 17.44 4.75 1.77
N HIS A 176 17.60 4.16 0.59
CA HIS A 176 17.71 4.89 -0.67
C HIS A 176 16.67 4.41 -1.68
N VAL A 177 15.97 5.37 -2.30
CA VAL A 177 14.94 5.09 -3.31
C VAL A 177 15.48 4.24 -4.46
N ALA A 178 16.74 4.45 -4.88
CA ALA A 178 17.36 3.65 -5.93
C ALA A 178 17.48 2.15 -5.58
N GLN A 179 17.72 1.83 -4.31
CA GLN A 179 17.75 0.44 -3.85
C GLN A 179 16.36 -0.17 -3.86
N LEU A 180 15.35 0.57 -3.38
CA LEU A 180 13.95 0.16 -3.43
C LEU A 180 13.48 -0.05 -4.88
N THR A 181 13.79 0.88 -5.79
CA THR A 181 13.44 0.77 -7.21
C THR A 181 14.06 -0.46 -7.85
N ARG A 182 15.36 -0.69 -7.62
CA ARG A 182 16.05 -1.88 -8.15
C ARG A 182 15.42 -3.17 -7.59
N PHE A 183 15.15 -3.19 -6.30
CA PHE A 183 14.52 -4.33 -5.64
C PHE A 183 13.12 -4.60 -6.20
N ALA A 184 12.25 -3.57 -6.26
CA ALA A 184 10.88 -3.68 -6.75
C ALA A 184 10.83 -4.23 -8.18
N ARG A 185 11.70 -3.73 -9.08
CA ARG A 185 11.79 -4.23 -10.45
C ARG A 185 12.22 -5.69 -10.54
N GLN A 186 13.27 -6.07 -9.80
CA GLN A 186 13.72 -7.47 -9.78
C GLN A 186 12.63 -8.38 -9.22
N ARG A 187 11.99 -7.94 -8.13
CA ARG A 187 10.92 -8.68 -7.44
C ARG A 187 9.66 -8.83 -8.30
N ALA A 188 9.29 -7.82 -9.08
CA ALA A 188 8.10 -7.85 -9.93
C ALA A 188 8.10 -9.00 -10.94
N SER A 189 9.29 -9.49 -11.36
CA SER A 189 9.42 -10.64 -12.26
C SER A 189 8.89 -11.96 -11.67
N PHE A 190 8.76 -12.06 -10.34
CA PHE A 190 8.18 -13.22 -9.66
C PHE A 190 6.65 -13.14 -9.54
N GLY A 191 6.03 -12.02 -9.92
CA GLY A 191 4.60 -11.76 -9.75
C GLY A 191 4.16 -11.63 -8.29
N CYS A 192 2.85 -11.50 -8.05
CA CYS A 192 2.28 -11.39 -6.71
C CYS A 192 1.44 -12.62 -6.35
N ARG A 193 1.76 -13.29 -5.23
CA ARG A 193 0.76 -14.13 -4.56
C ARG A 193 -0.25 -13.24 -3.84
N ARG A 194 -1.51 -13.67 -3.79
CA ARG A 194 -2.56 -12.99 -3.04
C ARG A 194 -2.44 -13.32 -1.55
N TRP A 195 -2.32 -12.29 -0.72
CA TRP A 195 -2.26 -12.39 0.73
C TRP A 195 -3.62 -12.08 1.34
N ASN A 196 -4.15 -12.95 2.20
CA ASN A 196 -5.35 -12.68 2.97
C ASN A 196 -4.96 -12.45 4.43
N CYS A 197 -5.23 -11.28 4.97
CA CYS A 197 -4.89 -10.89 6.34
C CYS A 197 -6.08 -11.16 7.26
N VAL A 198 -5.95 -12.08 8.22
CA VAL A 198 -7.10 -12.53 9.02
C VAL A 198 -7.02 -11.97 10.43
N LEU A 199 -8.10 -11.36 10.90
CA LEU A 199 -8.21 -10.89 12.28
C LEU A 199 -8.61 -12.06 13.20
N ALA A 200 -7.80 -12.27 14.22
CA ALA A 200 -8.06 -13.18 15.32
C ALA A 200 -7.84 -12.46 16.66
N TYR A 201 -8.34 -13.06 17.73
CA TYR A 201 -8.12 -12.59 19.09
C TYR A 201 -7.40 -13.66 19.89
N ALA A 202 -6.53 -13.27 20.82
CA ALA A 202 -5.90 -14.20 21.76
C ALA A 202 -5.94 -13.67 23.18
N LYS A 203 -6.12 -14.55 24.16
CA LYS A 203 -6.00 -14.19 25.57
C LYS A 203 -4.52 -13.93 25.91
N CYS A 204 -4.24 -12.83 26.60
CA CYS A 204 -2.89 -12.55 27.09
C CYS A 204 -2.77 -12.99 28.55
N ASN A 205 -1.86 -13.93 28.82
CA ASN A 205 -1.61 -14.45 30.17
C ASN A 205 -1.11 -13.38 31.16
N LYS A 206 -0.65 -12.22 30.66
CA LYS A 206 -0.06 -11.13 31.47
C LYS A 206 -1.04 -9.98 31.78
N THR A 207 -2.25 -10.00 31.23
CA THR A 207 -3.24 -8.93 31.42
C THR A 207 -4.60 -9.54 31.76
N ASN A 208 -5.22 -9.15 32.87
CA ASN A 208 -6.51 -9.67 33.35
C ASN A 208 -7.60 -9.68 32.25
N ASP A 209 -7.83 -10.85 31.63
CA ASP A 209 -8.90 -11.17 30.68
C ASP A 209 -9.01 -10.31 29.41
N SER A 210 -8.00 -9.51 29.08
CA SER A 210 -8.04 -8.71 27.85
C SER A 210 -7.67 -9.55 26.62
N LEU A 211 -8.59 -9.61 25.65
CA LEU A 211 -8.32 -10.14 24.32
C LEU A 211 -7.40 -9.20 23.55
N VAL A 212 -6.32 -9.74 23.01
CA VAL A 212 -5.38 -9.05 22.14
C VAL A 212 -5.79 -9.29 20.70
N PRO A 213 -6.11 -8.25 19.91
CA PRO A 213 -6.32 -8.38 18.48
C PRO A 213 -5.00 -8.70 17.77
N MET A 214 -5.06 -9.65 16.85
CA MET A 214 -3.91 -10.16 16.10
C MET A 214 -4.32 -10.32 14.64
N TYR A 215 -3.61 -9.63 13.75
CA TYR A 215 -3.75 -9.86 12.32
C TYR A 215 -2.74 -10.93 11.90
N LEU A 216 -3.23 -12.08 11.44
CA LEU A 216 -2.42 -13.21 11.02
C LEU A 216 -2.29 -13.22 9.50
N LEU A 217 -1.08 -13.51 9.01
CA LEU A 217 -0.74 -13.52 7.59
C LEU A 217 -0.26 -14.91 7.16
N PRO A 218 -0.28 -15.22 5.85
CA PRO A 218 0.22 -16.48 5.33
C PRO A 218 1.61 -16.84 5.87
N GLY A 219 1.75 -18.10 6.27
CA GLY A 219 2.95 -18.67 6.88
C GLY A 219 2.93 -18.66 8.41
N ASP A 220 2.17 -17.77 9.05
CA ASP A 220 2.06 -17.76 10.50
C ASP A 220 1.53 -19.11 11.04
N LYS A 221 2.10 -19.60 12.15
CA LYS A 221 1.72 -20.89 12.75
C LYS A 221 0.21 -21.03 12.96
N ARG A 222 -0.48 -19.92 13.28
CA ARG A 222 -1.92 -19.91 13.59
C ARG A 222 -2.78 -19.47 12.41
N TYR A 223 -2.17 -19.15 11.27
CA TYR A 223 -2.86 -18.58 10.12
C TYR A 223 -3.93 -19.52 9.58
N LYS A 224 -3.59 -20.80 9.37
CA LYS A 224 -4.46 -21.76 8.69
C LYS A 224 -5.80 -21.87 9.41
N ASP A 225 -5.78 -22.16 10.70
CA ASP A 225 -6.99 -22.34 11.52
C ASP A 225 -7.84 -21.07 11.53
N ALA A 226 -7.22 -19.90 11.68
CA ALA A 226 -7.94 -18.62 11.69
C ALA A 226 -8.55 -18.28 10.32
N HIS A 227 -7.81 -18.53 9.23
CA HIS A 227 -8.24 -18.28 7.88
C HIS A 227 -9.41 -19.19 7.49
N GLU A 228 -9.30 -20.49 7.74
CA GLU A 228 -10.36 -21.46 7.46
C GLU A 228 -11.63 -21.11 8.23
N PHE A 229 -11.51 -20.79 9.53
CA PHE A 229 -12.66 -20.35 10.33
C PHE A 229 -13.31 -19.08 9.75
N SER A 230 -12.50 -18.08 9.38
CA SER A 230 -13.02 -16.80 8.88
C SER A 230 -13.70 -16.95 7.53
N GLU A 231 -13.15 -17.74 6.60
CA GLU A 231 -13.78 -17.98 5.29
C GLU A 231 -15.05 -18.84 5.40
N GLU A 232 -15.11 -19.80 6.33
CA GLU A 232 -16.29 -20.65 6.53
C GLU A 232 -17.44 -19.91 7.22
N HIS A 233 -17.13 -19.12 8.25
CA HIS A 233 -18.15 -18.53 9.14
C HIS A 233 -18.40 -17.04 8.88
N GLY A 234 -17.51 -16.35 8.18
CA GLY A 234 -17.57 -14.89 8.06
C GLY A 234 -17.33 -14.16 9.38
N GLU A 235 -16.63 -14.79 10.33
CA GLU A 235 -16.38 -14.27 11.68
C GLU A 235 -14.89 -14.28 12.03
N THR A 236 -14.55 -13.72 13.20
CA THR A 236 -13.19 -13.75 13.77
C THR A 236 -13.08 -14.83 14.83
N ILE A 237 -11.96 -15.56 14.86
CA ILE A 237 -11.72 -16.61 15.85
C ILE A 237 -11.03 -16.07 17.12
N THR A 238 -11.36 -16.64 18.28
CA THR A 238 -10.55 -16.49 19.49
C THR A 238 -9.62 -17.69 19.66
N LEU A 239 -8.33 -17.47 19.55
CA LEU A 239 -7.28 -18.47 19.63
C LEU A 239 -6.91 -18.76 21.08
N THR A 240 -6.71 -20.05 21.37
CA THR A 240 -6.32 -20.56 22.69
C THR A 240 -4.85 -20.98 22.72
N GLY A 241 -4.30 -21.11 23.93
CA GLY A 241 -2.93 -21.55 24.16
C GLY A 241 -1.90 -20.42 24.13
N ASP A 242 -0.65 -20.76 24.44
CA ASP A 242 0.43 -19.79 24.53
C ASP A 242 0.92 -19.37 23.13
N TRP A 243 0.44 -18.22 22.68
CA TRP A 243 0.81 -17.64 21.40
C TRP A 243 2.15 -16.88 21.44
N GLN A 244 2.70 -16.64 22.64
CA GLN A 244 3.98 -15.92 22.80
C GLN A 244 5.18 -16.81 22.49
N SER A 245 5.03 -18.14 22.61
CA SER A 245 6.05 -19.15 22.32
C SER A 245 5.96 -19.74 20.91
N ASP A 246 5.12 -19.19 20.02
CA ASP A 246 5.04 -19.66 18.64
C ASP A 246 6.35 -19.42 17.87
N SER A 247 6.80 -20.44 17.14
CA SER A 247 8.08 -20.43 16.42
C SER A 247 8.01 -19.82 15.01
N HIS A 248 6.85 -19.87 14.35
CA HIS A 248 6.63 -19.33 13.01
C HIS A 248 5.64 -18.18 13.09
N LEU A 249 6.14 -16.97 12.87
CA LEU A 249 5.39 -15.74 13.06
C LEU A 249 5.33 -14.98 11.75
N ASN A 250 4.14 -14.58 11.34
CA ASN A 250 3.89 -13.56 10.34
C ASN A 250 2.59 -12.86 10.75
N ARG A 251 2.68 -12.02 11.78
CA ARG A 251 1.50 -11.43 12.41
C ARG A 251 1.75 -10.02 12.89
N LEU A 252 0.70 -9.22 12.90
CA LEU A 252 0.63 -7.92 13.54
C LEU A 252 -0.10 -8.03 14.87
N LEU A 253 0.57 -7.59 15.94
CA LEU A 253 -0.02 -7.46 17.27
C LEU A 253 -0.48 -6.03 17.51
N ILE A 254 -1.66 -5.90 18.10
CA ILE A 254 -2.25 -4.62 18.49
C ILE A 254 -2.25 -4.54 20.01
N MET A 255 -1.32 -3.78 20.59
CA MET A 255 -1.25 -3.59 22.04
C MET A 255 -1.51 -2.13 22.41
N ARG A 256 -2.47 -1.91 23.31
CA ARG A 256 -2.95 -0.58 23.71
C ARG A 256 -2.26 0.01 24.95
N LYS A 257 -1.47 -0.76 25.73
CA LYS A 257 -0.98 -0.29 27.05
C LYS A 257 0.50 -0.57 27.40
N GLN A 258 1.04 -1.76 27.12
CA GLN A 258 2.42 -2.07 27.52
C GLN A 258 3.47 -1.68 26.46
N TYR A 259 3.07 -1.55 25.20
CA TYR A 259 3.89 -1.04 24.09
C TYR A 259 2.94 -0.42 23.05
N PRO A 260 2.70 0.90 23.03
CA PRO A 260 1.81 1.52 22.06
C PRO A 260 2.43 1.39 20.66
N GLY A 261 1.78 0.65 19.76
CA GLY A 261 2.29 0.50 18.40
C GLY A 261 1.81 -0.73 17.62
N LEU A 262 2.07 -0.66 16.32
CA LEU A 262 1.92 -1.71 15.31
C LEU A 262 3.15 -2.62 15.39
N TRP A 263 3.02 -3.88 15.82
CA TRP A 263 4.18 -4.74 15.99
C TRP A 263 4.10 -5.96 15.11
N TRP A 264 4.69 -5.84 13.92
CA TRP A 264 4.90 -6.98 13.05
C TRP A 264 5.97 -7.90 13.65
N LYS A 265 5.64 -9.18 13.76
CA LYS A 265 6.61 -10.25 13.92
C LYS A 265 6.52 -11.12 12.69
N SER A 266 7.55 -11.05 11.85
CA SER A 266 7.66 -11.87 10.65
C SER A 266 9.03 -12.52 10.61
N ASN A 267 9.08 -13.85 10.55
CA ASN A 267 10.30 -14.62 10.28
C ASN A 267 10.14 -15.51 9.04
N ILE A 268 9.21 -15.16 8.15
CA ILE A 268 8.81 -16.00 7.02
C ILE A 268 9.12 -15.31 5.72
N PHE A 269 10.12 -15.85 5.03
CA PHE A 269 10.49 -15.41 3.69
C PHE A 269 9.43 -15.85 2.68
N ASP A 270 9.06 -14.96 1.77
CA ASP A 270 8.11 -15.26 0.70
C ASP A 270 8.57 -14.65 -0.62
N LEU A 271 8.67 -15.50 -1.67
CA LEU A 271 8.83 -15.08 -3.06
C LEU A 271 9.85 -13.95 -3.30
N GLY A 272 11.02 -14.03 -2.65
CA GLY A 272 12.06 -13.01 -2.81
C GLY A 272 11.71 -11.64 -2.23
N HIS A 273 10.59 -11.52 -1.52
CA HIS A 273 10.15 -10.27 -0.91
C HIS A 273 10.93 -9.98 0.38
N VAL A 274 11.13 -8.69 0.67
CA VAL A 274 11.68 -8.24 1.95
C VAL A 274 10.65 -8.42 3.08
N LEU A 275 11.12 -8.79 4.27
CA LEU A 275 10.31 -8.84 5.48
C LEU A 275 9.97 -7.42 5.97
N PRO A 276 8.84 -7.19 6.66
CA PRO A 276 8.61 -5.93 7.35
C PRO A 276 9.66 -5.70 8.45
N VAL A 277 9.99 -4.44 8.79
CA VAL A 277 10.72 -4.14 10.03
C VAL A 277 9.91 -4.58 11.24
N THR A 278 10.59 -5.21 12.19
CA THR A 278 10.02 -5.54 13.50
C THR A 278 9.96 -4.29 14.39
N LEU A 279 9.21 -4.38 15.49
CA LEU A 279 9.23 -3.39 16.58
C LEU A 279 10.66 -3.01 16.98
N GLU A 280 11.45 -4.01 17.34
CA GLU A 280 12.78 -3.81 17.89
C GLU A 280 13.68 -3.10 16.88
N GLU A 281 13.67 -3.55 15.62
CA GLU A 281 14.36 -2.87 14.53
C GLU A 281 13.85 -1.44 14.31
N PHE A 282 12.53 -1.21 14.40
CA PHE A 282 11.93 0.12 14.25
C PHE A 282 12.41 1.07 15.34
N THR A 283 12.31 0.65 16.61
CA THR A 283 12.70 1.46 17.76
C THR A 283 14.19 1.75 17.78
N MET A 284 15.04 0.77 17.44
CA MET A 284 16.49 0.95 17.44
C MET A 284 16.97 1.87 16.32
N ASN A 285 16.33 1.84 15.15
CA ASN A 285 16.88 2.49 13.95
C ASN A 285 16.07 3.69 13.43
N TYR A 286 14.81 3.87 13.87
CA TYR A 286 13.89 4.83 13.24
C TYR A 286 13.08 5.67 14.22
N ALA A 287 12.94 5.28 15.49
CA ALA A 287 12.12 6.02 16.48
C ALA A 287 12.81 7.25 17.10
N GLN A 288 14.07 7.54 16.77
CA GLN A 288 14.86 8.63 17.37
C GLN A 288 15.05 9.87 16.48
N ASN A 289 14.33 10.00 15.37
CA ASN A 289 14.36 11.21 14.52
C ASN A 289 13.00 11.89 14.46
#